data_AF-A0A5D0PNK6-F1
#
_entry.id   AF-A0A5D0PNK6-F1
#
_cell.length_a   1.000
_cell.length_b   1.000
_cell.length_c   1.000
_cell.angle_alpha   90.00
_cell.angle_beta   90.00
_cell.angle_gamma   90.00
#
_symmetry.space_group_name_H-M   'P 1'
#
loop_
_entity.id
_entity.type
_entity.pdbx_description
1 polymer ?
#
loop_
_entity_poly.entity_id
_entity_poly.type
_entity_poly.pdbx_seq_one_letter_code
_entity_poly.pdbx_strand_id
1 'polypeptide(L)'
;MSMRLNLAKIEDALLASVRADPAALIGAVFLDDGRARQGFSREADMFVDDYRTLIAVAEGRAEAEHGTVRWKKCYPWLATATGESGENDVAGSVLGYGPAFVLDPAGVTAVAQGLVGEGWGVGKVGTGRFEGFEALVPFYVEAARQGRAIVGGVS
;
A
#
# COMPACT_ATOMS: atom_id res chain seq x y z
N MET A 1 11.43 -17.69 -1.06
CA MET A 1 10.68 -16.69 -0.28
C MET A 1 10.06 -15.69 -1.24
N SER A 2 8.74 -15.51 -1.17
CA SER A 2 8.00 -14.52 -1.97
C SER A 2 8.03 -13.18 -1.22
N MET A 3 8.32 -12.09 -1.92
CA MET A 3 8.25 -10.72 -1.37
C MET A 3 6.87 -10.18 -1.73
N ARG A 4 6.04 -9.91 -0.73
CA ARG A 4 4.66 -9.45 -0.93
C ARG A 4 4.51 -8.03 -0.42
N LEU A 5 3.94 -7.16 -1.24
CA LEU A 5 3.45 -5.86 -0.77
C LEU A 5 2.14 -6.13 -0.03
N ASN A 6 2.09 -5.76 1.25
CA ASN A 6 0.88 -5.86 2.05
C ASN A 6 0.43 -4.45 2.41
N LEU A 7 -0.85 -4.15 2.15
CA LEU A 7 -1.48 -2.91 2.56
C LEU A 7 -2.77 -3.24 3.32
N ALA A 8 -3.08 -2.45 4.34
CA ALA A 8 -4.31 -2.58 5.09
C ALA A 8 -4.95 -1.22 5.35
N LYS A 9 -6.26 -1.11 5.10
CA LYS A 9 -7.08 0.02 5.51
C LYS A 9 -7.28 -0.04 7.02
N ILE A 10 -7.05 1.07 7.69
CA ILE A 10 -7.27 1.21 9.13
C ILE A 10 -8.13 2.44 9.42
N GLU A 11 -8.86 2.41 10.53
CA GLU A 11 -9.58 3.59 11.00
C GLU A 11 -8.59 4.66 11.45
N ASP A 12 -8.93 5.94 11.24
CA ASP A 12 -8.08 7.07 11.65
C ASP A 12 -7.82 7.06 13.17
N ALA A 13 -8.79 6.62 13.97
CA ALA A 13 -8.63 6.44 15.42
C ALA A 13 -7.49 5.47 15.79
N LEU A 14 -7.14 4.52 14.91
CA LEU A 14 -6.03 3.59 15.12
C LEU A 14 -4.67 4.19 14.72
N LEU A 15 -4.64 5.29 13.95
CA LEU A 15 -3.42 5.94 13.48
C LEU A 15 -2.50 6.37 14.63
N ALA A 16 -3.08 6.93 15.70
CA ALA A 16 -2.34 7.30 16.90
C ALA A 16 -1.72 6.08 17.59
N SER A 17 -2.44 4.95 17.63
CA SER A 17 -1.93 3.69 18.14
C SER A 17 -0.83 3.10 17.25
N VAL A 18 -0.91 3.26 15.92
CA VAL A 18 0.15 2.81 15.01
C VAL A 18 1.46 3.56 15.26
N ARG A 19 1.40 4.87 15.45
CA ARG A 19 2.59 5.68 15.74
C ARG A 19 3.17 5.39 17.12
N ALA A 20 2.34 4.99 18.08
CA ALA A 20 2.75 4.67 19.44
C ALA A 20 3.37 3.26 19.58
N ASP A 21 2.79 2.26 18.92
CA ASP A 21 3.28 0.87 18.92
C ASP A 21 3.04 0.17 17.58
N PRO A 22 3.93 0.38 16.60
CA PRO A 22 3.76 -0.14 15.25
C PRO A 22 3.94 -1.64 15.15
N ALA A 23 4.78 -2.24 16.00
CA ALA A 23 5.01 -3.68 16.01
C ALA A 23 3.75 -4.45 16.43
N ALA A 24 3.04 -3.97 17.47
CA ALA A 24 1.79 -4.59 17.91
C ALA A 24 0.69 -4.52 16.85
N LEU A 25 0.58 -3.42 16.11
CA LEU A 25 -0.46 -3.30 15.06
C LEU A 25 -0.12 -4.11 13.82
N ILE A 26 1.13 -4.13 13.37
CA ILE A 26 1.55 -4.95 12.23
C ILE A 26 1.34 -6.43 12.53
N GLY A 27 1.64 -6.86 13.76
CA GLY A 27 1.25 -8.17 14.26
C GLY A 27 -0.25 -8.39 14.20
N ALA A 28 -1.05 -7.46 14.74
CA ALA A 28 -2.51 -7.57 14.75
C ALA A 28 -3.18 -7.57 13.36
N VAL A 29 -2.62 -6.85 12.39
CA VAL A 29 -3.21 -6.65 11.05
C VAL A 29 -2.76 -7.72 10.07
N PHE A 30 -1.48 -8.10 10.11
CA PHE A 30 -0.90 -9.02 9.12
C PHE A 30 -0.63 -10.42 9.66
N LEU A 31 -0.41 -10.58 10.97
CA LEU A 31 0.04 -11.83 11.60
C LEU A 31 -0.99 -12.49 12.53
N ASP A 32 -2.09 -11.84 12.90
CA ASP A 32 -3.04 -12.39 13.88
C ASP A 32 -3.98 -13.44 13.27
N ASP A 33 -4.13 -14.55 13.99
CA ASP A 33 -4.62 -15.86 13.55
C ASP A 33 -6.16 -15.93 13.40
N GLY A 34 -6.76 -14.96 12.70
CA GLY A 34 -8.16 -15.06 12.25
C GLY A 34 -9.21 -14.42 13.15
N ARG A 35 -8.83 -13.59 14.12
CA ARG A 35 -9.78 -12.68 14.79
C ARG A 35 -9.65 -11.28 14.21
N ALA A 36 -10.22 -11.09 13.02
CA ALA A 36 -10.38 -9.75 12.46
C ALA A 36 -11.04 -8.85 13.51
N ARG A 37 -10.42 -7.71 13.84
CA ARG A 37 -11.03 -6.70 14.70
C ARG A 37 -12.43 -6.36 14.18
N GLN A 38 -13.37 -6.07 15.07
CA GLN A 38 -14.73 -5.69 14.67
C GLN A 38 -14.66 -4.53 13.68
N GLY A 39 -15.24 -4.69 12.49
CA GLY A 39 -15.18 -3.69 11.42
C GLY A 39 -14.01 -3.83 10.43
N PHE A 40 -13.13 -4.83 10.59
CA PHE A 40 -12.08 -5.17 9.62
C PHE A 40 -12.47 -6.43 8.84
N SER A 41 -12.45 -6.37 7.51
CA SER A 41 -12.64 -7.50 6.61
C SER A 41 -11.40 -7.68 5.76
N ARG A 42 -10.68 -8.80 5.90
CA ARG A 42 -9.46 -9.04 5.10
C ARG A 42 -9.70 -8.91 3.59
N GLU A 43 -10.87 -9.32 3.10
CA GLU A 43 -11.20 -9.25 1.67
C GLU A 43 -11.41 -7.81 1.18
N ALA A 44 -11.99 -6.94 2.02
CA ALA A 44 -12.31 -5.56 1.66
C ALA A 44 -11.22 -4.55 2.06
N ASP A 45 -10.42 -4.88 3.08
CA ASP A 45 -9.51 -3.96 3.74
C ASP A 45 -8.04 -4.32 3.53
N MET A 46 -7.72 -5.49 2.96
CA MET A 46 -6.35 -5.83 2.59
C MET A 46 -6.13 -5.81 1.08
N PHE A 47 -4.94 -5.34 0.70
CA PHE A 47 -4.35 -5.57 -0.60
C PHE A 47 -3.06 -6.37 -0.41
N VAL A 48 -2.88 -7.41 -1.23
CA VAL A 48 -1.65 -8.21 -1.23
C VAL A 48 -1.25 -8.54 -2.66
N ASP A 49 -0.04 -8.18 -3.05
CA ASP A 49 0.48 -8.52 -4.37
C ASP A 49 1.98 -8.85 -4.38
N ASP A 50 2.46 -9.47 -5.46
CA ASP A 50 3.89 -9.75 -5.66
C ASP A 50 4.65 -8.44 -5.87
N TYR A 51 5.51 -8.12 -4.90
CA TYR A 51 6.22 -6.87 -4.87
C TYR A 51 7.26 -6.77 -6.00
N ARG A 52 7.85 -7.89 -6.42
CA ARG A 52 8.86 -7.91 -7.48
C ARG A 52 8.20 -7.70 -8.83
N THR A 53 7.03 -8.30 -9.05
CA THR A 53 6.25 -8.06 -10.27
C THR A 53 5.88 -6.57 -10.39
N LEU A 54 5.46 -5.93 -9.30
CA LEU A 54 5.18 -4.50 -9.28
C LEU A 54 6.42 -3.68 -9.71
N ILE A 55 7.59 -3.94 -9.11
CA ILE A 55 8.83 -3.25 -9.46
C ILE A 55 9.17 -3.45 -10.94
N ALA A 56 9.09 -4.69 -11.45
CA ALA A 56 9.42 -4.98 -12.84
C ALA A 56 8.50 -4.24 -13.83
N VAL A 57 7.20 -4.14 -13.51
CA VAL A 57 6.24 -3.34 -14.29
C VAL A 57 6.61 -1.85 -14.24
N ALA A 58 6.94 -1.32 -13.06
CA ALA A 58 7.32 0.07 -12.89
C ALA A 58 8.61 0.43 -13.64
N GLU A 59 9.63 -0.42 -13.56
CA GLU A 59 10.91 -0.27 -14.27
C GLU A 59 10.72 -0.35 -15.78
N GLY A 60 9.98 -1.35 -16.28
CA GLY A 60 9.73 -1.50 -17.71
C GLY A 60 8.95 -0.33 -18.29
N ARG A 61 7.97 0.20 -17.56
CA ARG A 61 7.24 1.40 -17.96
C ARG A 61 8.13 2.64 -17.96
N ALA A 62 8.96 2.81 -16.92
CA ALA A 62 9.90 3.93 -16.82
C ALA A 62 10.93 3.90 -17.96
N GLU A 63 11.41 2.72 -18.34
CA GLU A 63 12.30 2.55 -19.47
C GLU A 63 11.62 2.94 -20.79
N ALA A 64 10.38 2.49 -21.00
CA ALA A 64 9.61 2.78 -22.20
C ALA A 64 9.22 4.27 -22.34
N GLU A 65 8.80 4.92 -21.25
CA GLU A 65 8.26 6.29 -21.28
C GLU A 65 9.33 7.37 -21.04
N HIS A 66 10.39 7.05 -20.30
CA HIS A 66 11.39 8.02 -19.85
C HIS A 66 12.83 7.62 -20.18
N GLY A 67 13.06 6.47 -20.80
CA GLY A 67 14.40 6.00 -21.15
C GLY A 67 15.26 5.65 -19.93
N THR A 68 14.65 5.33 -18.79
CA THR A 68 15.39 5.00 -17.56
C THR A 68 14.66 3.97 -16.70
N VAL A 69 15.42 3.07 -16.06
CA VAL A 69 14.88 2.14 -15.04
C VAL A 69 14.64 2.79 -13.67
N ARG A 70 14.95 4.09 -13.51
CA ARG A 70 14.78 4.82 -12.24
C ARG A 70 13.32 5.20 -11.98
N TRP A 71 12.46 4.20 -11.91
CA TRP A 71 11.00 4.35 -11.85
C TRP A 71 10.52 5.26 -10.72
N LYS A 72 11.17 5.22 -9.54
CA LYS A 72 10.79 6.06 -8.38
C LYS A 72 10.83 7.57 -8.67
N LYS A 73 11.67 8.00 -9.62
CA LYS A 73 11.74 9.40 -10.06
C LYS A 73 10.67 9.75 -11.09
N CYS A 74 10.27 8.76 -11.90
CA CYS A 74 9.25 8.91 -12.92
C CYS A 74 7.84 8.85 -12.32
N TYR A 75 7.66 8.03 -11.28
CA TYR A 75 6.39 7.68 -10.66
C TYR A 75 6.46 7.84 -9.13
N PRO A 76 6.60 9.08 -8.62
CA PRO A 76 6.72 9.34 -7.19
C PRO A 76 5.50 8.87 -6.39
N TRP A 77 4.28 8.92 -6.94
CA TRP A 77 3.08 8.46 -6.24
C TRP A 77 3.00 6.94 -6.16
N LEU A 78 3.46 6.22 -7.19
CA LEU A 78 3.67 4.78 -7.06
C LEU A 78 4.71 4.47 -5.98
N ALA A 79 5.81 5.23 -5.91
CA ALA A 79 6.82 5.02 -4.87
C ALA A 79 6.24 5.26 -3.47
N THR A 80 5.44 6.30 -3.27
CA THR A 80 4.73 6.54 -2.00
C THR A 80 3.74 5.42 -1.68
N ALA A 81 2.99 4.94 -2.67
CA ALA A 81 2.00 3.87 -2.50
C ALA A 81 2.63 2.52 -2.08
N THR A 82 3.90 2.31 -2.35
CA THR A 82 4.62 1.08 -1.99
C THR A 82 5.62 1.25 -0.86
N GLY A 83 5.68 2.42 -0.22
CA GLY A 83 6.64 2.71 0.85
C GLY A 83 8.06 2.99 0.37
N GLU A 84 8.28 3.10 -0.94
CA GLU A 84 9.60 3.32 -1.55
C GLU A 84 10.05 4.78 -1.55
N SER A 85 9.18 5.71 -1.13
CA SER A 85 9.59 7.10 -0.91
C SER A 85 10.41 7.28 0.38
N GLY A 86 10.23 6.39 1.38
CA GLY A 86 10.84 6.48 2.71
C GLY A 86 10.30 7.61 3.60
N GLU A 87 9.42 8.47 3.08
CA GLU A 87 8.91 9.64 3.81
C GLU A 87 7.90 9.29 4.90
N ASN A 88 7.22 8.16 4.74
CA ASN A 88 6.13 7.71 5.60
C ASN A 88 6.51 6.50 6.45
N ASP A 89 7.81 6.21 6.52
CA ASP A 89 8.34 5.07 7.26
C ASP A 89 8.07 5.22 8.75
N VAL A 90 7.69 4.10 9.36
CA VAL A 90 7.51 4.02 10.80
C VAL A 90 8.81 3.56 11.43
N ALA A 91 9.50 4.49 12.09
CA ALA A 91 10.77 4.24 12.74
C ALA A 91 10.71 3.04 13.70
N GLY A 92 11.71 2.15 13.60
CA GLY A 92 11.81 0.96 14.45
C GLY A 92 10.86 -0.19 14.08
N SER A 93 10.10 -0.07 12.99
CA SER A 93 9.20 -1.11 12.51
C SER A 93 9.72 -1.74 11.23
N VAL A 94 9.85 -3.07 11.21
CA VAL A 94 10.24 -3.86 10.03
C VAL A 94 9.16 -4.90 9.76
N LEU A 95 8.65 -4.91 8.53
CA LEU A 95 7.80 -5.97 8.02
C LEU A 95 8.64 -6.74 6.99
N GLY A 96 9.06 -7.96 7.31
CA GLY A 96 9.81 -8.87 6.44
C GLY A 96 11.11 -8.31 5.84
N TYR A 97 10.99 -7.57 4.74
CA TYR A 97 12.08 -7.10 3.89
C TYR A 97 12.30 -5.58 3.90
N GLY A 98 11.52 -4.82 4.68
CA GLY A 98 11.67 -3.36 4.74
C GLY A 98 10.92 -2.71 5.89
N PRO A 99 11.05 -1.38 6.05
CA PRO A 99 10.27 -0.65 7.03
C PRO A 99 8.78 -0.75 6.70
N ALA A 100 7.94 -0.72 7.73
CA ALA A 100 6.54 -0.44 7.52
C ALA A 100 6.33 1.05 7.31
N PHE A 101 5.26 1.43 6.61
CA PHE A 101 4.89 2.83 6.39
C PHE A 101 3.42 3.08 6.68
N VAL A 102 3.07 4.34 6.97
CA VAL A 102 1.70 4.75 7.30
C VAL A 102 1.31 6.02 6.56
N LEU A 103 0.15 5.98 5.92
CA LEU A 103 -0.50 7.14 5.32
C LEU A 103 -1.74 7.49 6.11
N ASP A 104 -1.85 8.74 6.54
CA ASP A 104 -3.10 9.28 7.10
C ASP A 104 -4.17 9.46 5.99
N PRO A 105 -5.45 9.75 6.33
CA PRO A 105 -6.50 9.84 5.32
C PRO A 105 -6.24 10.90 4.23
N ALA A 106 -5.52 11.99 4.56
CA ALA A 106 -5.14 13.01 3.59
C ALA A 106 -4.05 12.49 2.64
N GLY A 107 -3.03 11.81 3.18
CA GLY A 107 -1.99 11.13 2.42
C GLY A 107 -2.56 10.04 1.51
N VAL A 108 -3.51 9.25 1.98
CA VAL A 108 -4.21 8.25 1.16
C VAL A 108 -4.95 8.91 -0.01
N THR A 109 -5.61 10.04 0.24
CA THR A 109 -6.31 10.81 -0.81
C THR A 109 -5.33 11.34 -1.84
N ALA A 110 -4.19 11.89 -1.41
CA ALA A 110 -3.15 12.41 -2.30
C ALA A 110 -2.54 11.29 -3.17
N VAL A 111 -2.23 10.13 -2.57
CA VAL A 111 -1.71 8.97 -3.30
C VAL A 111 -2.72 8.45 -4.31
N ALA A 112 -4.01 8.34 -3.94
CA ALA A 112 -5.05 7.90 -4.86
C ALA A 112 -5.14 8.82 -6.10
N GLN A 113 -5.15 10.14 -5.90
CA GLN A 113 -5.15 11.12 -6.99
C GLN A 113 -3.87 11.07 -7.83
N GLY A 114 -2.73 10.94 -7.17
CA GLY A 114 -1.42 10.86 -7.81
C GLY A 114 -1.25 9.63 -8.69
N LEU A 115 -1.66 8.46 -8.21
CA LEU A 115 -1.65 7.21 -8.98
C LEU A 115 -2.53 7.30 -10.24
N VAL A 116 -3.70 7.93 -10.13
CA VAL A 116 -4.58 8.21 -11.27
C VAL A 116 -3.90 9.17 -12.24
N GLY A 117 -3.27 10.24 -11.73
CA GLY A 117 -2.53 11.21 -12.53
C GLY A 117 -1.32 10.62 -13.27
N GLU A 118 -0.65 9.63 -12.67
CA GLU A 118 0.45 8.87 -13.28
C GLU A 118 -0.04 7.81 -14.28
N GLY A 119 -1.35 7.60 -14.41
CA GLY A 119 -1.95 6.68 -15.38
C GLY A 119 -1.90 5.20 -14.98
N TRP A 120 -1.77 4.86 -13.69
CA TRP A 120 -1.76 3.47 -13.21
C TRP A 120 -3.15 2.81 -13.17
N GLY A 121 -4.22 3.58 -13.39
CA GLY A 121 -5.60 3.16 -13.14
C GLY A 121 -6.35 2.56 -14.34
N VAL A 122 -5.89 1.45 -14.91
CA VAL A 122 -6.65 0.74 -15.96
C VAL A 122 -6.61 -0.77 -15.78
N GLY A 123 -7.57 -1.27 -14.99
CA GLY A 123 -7.90 -2.68 -14.86
C GLY A 123 -9.28 -2.87 -14.25
N LYS A 124 -10.01 -3.91 -14.66
CA LYS A 124 -11.32 -4.23 -14.08
C LYS A 124 -11.09 -4.96 -12.77
N VAL A 125 -11.42 -4.33 -11.64
CA VAL A 125 -11.41 -5.01 -10.34
C VAL A 125 -12.43 -6.15 -10.39
N GLY A 126 -11.95 -7.39 -10.29
CA GLY A 126 -12.80 -8.56 -10.08
C GLY A 126 -13.59 -8.40 -8.77
N THR A 127 -14.79 -8.98 -8.72
CA THR A 127 -15.67 -8.84 -7.56
C THR A 127 -15.07 -9.50 -6.32
N GLY A 128 -14.52 -8.71 -5.40
CA GLY A 128 -14.44 -9.08 -3.99
C GLY A 128 -13.08 -9.04 -3.32
N ARG A 129 -11.95 -8.94 -4.04
CA ARG A 129 -10.61 -8.88 -3.44
C ARG A 129 -9.68 -7.92 -4.18
N PHE A 130 -8.88 -7.18 -3.41
CA PHE A 130 -7.81 -6.34 -3.94
C PHE A 130 -6.54 -7.18 -4.13
N GLU A 131 -6.53 -7.99 -5.18
CA GLU A 131 -5.37 -8.82 -5.57
C GLU A 131 -4.90 -8.43 -6.98
N GLY A 132 -3.58 -8.41 -7.18
CA GLY A 132 -2.95 -8.04 -8.43
C GLY A 132 -2.77 -6.54 -8.64
N PHE A 133 -1.80 -6.17 -9.47
CA PHE A 133 -1.36 -4.79 -9.67
C PHE A 133 -2.49 -3.83 -10.08
N GLU A 134 -3.43 -4.32 -10.89
CA GLU A 134 -4.62 -3.59 -11.33
C GLU A 134 -5.53 -3.15 -10.17
N ALA A 135 -5.49 -3.85 -9.04
CA ALA A 135 -6.28 -3.54 -7.86
C ALA A 135 -5.65 -2.49 -6.94
N LEU A 136 -4.38 -2.08 -7.18
CA LEU A 136 -3.67 -1.12 -6.34
C LEU A 136 -4.36 0.25 -6.34
N VAL A 137 -4.62 0.82 -7.53
CA VAL A 137 -5.29 2.13 -7.63
C VAL A 137 -6.71 2.08 -7.06
N PRO A 138 -7.56 1.10 -7.41
CA PRO A 138 -8.87 0.95 -6.80
C PRO A 138 -8.84 0.79 -5.27
N PHE A 139 -7.82 0.13 -4.71
CA PHE A 139 -7.66 -0.01 -3.27
C PHE A 139 -7.47 1.36 -2.60
N TYR A 140 -6.57 2.18 -3.14
CA TYR A 140 -6.32 3.55 -2.65
C TYR A 140 -7.51 4.48 -2.84
N VAL A 141 -8.18 4.41 -4.00
CA VAL A 141 -9.40 5.21 -4.27
C VAL A 141 -10.51 4.85 -3.29
N GLU A 142 -10.72 3.55 -3.02
CA GLU A 142 -11.74 3.12 -2.07
C GLU A 142 -11.38 3.50 -0.63
N ALA A 143 -10.10 3.38 -0.24
CA ALA A 143 -9.65 3.84 1.08
C ALA A 143 -9.87 5.35 1.26
N ALA A 144 -9.54 6.15 0.24
CA ALA A 144 -9.78 7.60 0.24
C ALA A 144 -11.27 7.93 0.35
N ARG A 145 -12.13 7.24 -0.43
CA ARG A 145 -13.59 7.41 -0.39
C ARG A 145 -14.17 7.13 1.00
N GLN A 146 -13.60 6.15 1.71
CA GLN A 146 -14.00 5.78 3.06
C GLN A 146 -13.36 6.65 4.15
N GLY A 147 -12.44 7.56 3.82
CA GLY A 147 -11.69 8.34 4.79
C GLY A 147 -10.77 7.48 5.68
N ARG A 148 -10.26 6.36 5.15
CA ARG A 148 -9.40 5.42 5.87
C ARG A 148 -7.93 5.81 5.73
N ALA A 149 -7.17 5.55 6.79
CA ALA A 149 -5.71 5.53 6.72
C ALA A 149 -5.22 4.19 6.16
N ILE A 150 -3.95 4.11 5.76
CA ILE A 150 -3.30 2.88 5.28
C ILE A 150 -2.03 2.62 6.07
N VAL A 151 -1.84 1.37 6.47
CA VAL A 151 -0.54 0.83 6.89
C VAL A 151 -0.06 -0.17 5.84
N GLY A 152 1.23 -0.14 5.52
CA GLY A 152 1.81 -1.03 4.51
C GLY A 152 3.24 -1.46 4.80
N GLY A 153 3.72 -2.45 4.04
CA GLY A 153 5.10 -2.91 4.06
C GLY A 153 5.31 -4.17 3.22
N VAL A 154 6.57 -4.62 3.11
CA VAL A 154 6.96 -5.72 2.22
C VAL A 154 7.36 -6.97 3.01
N SER A 155 6.51 -8.00 3.08
CA SER A 155 6.77 -9.24 3.82
C SER A 155 7.47 -10.32 3.03
#